data_AF-A0A5J4SSX9-F1
#
_entry.id   AF-A0A5J4SSX9-F1
#
_cell.length_a   1.000
_cell.length_b   1.000
_cell.length_c   1.000
_cell.angle_alpha   90.00
_cell.angle_beta   90.00
_cell.angle_gamma   90.00
#
_symmetry.space_group_name_H-M   'P 1'
#
loop_
_entity.id
_entity.type
_entity.pdbx_description
1 polymer ?
#
loop_
_entity_poly.entity_id
_entity_poly.type
_entity_poly.pdbx_seq_one_letter_code
_entity_poly.pdbx_strand_id
1 'polypeptide(L)'
;QLQEVRNIATGKSKTYVFDTQGELNDWMAVQENIANIVIGDNLYIVDKEITEYWWDGTDLKVLETELPDMSNVITTLGVTTGSGNAITDLSIDVNILTPAKNKNFVDTDYDQTITGQKSFTTTIYLVGITYQGYQNSNVILAVGGVRSIADIQNASYTQVQDNTLLLLKAGKTQLINSYTKN
;
A
#
# COMPACT_ATOMS: atom_id res chain seq x y z
N GLN A 1 13.72 -23.42 -35.42
CA GLN A 1 13.13 -22.72 -34.26
C GLN A 1 13.74 -21.34 -33.96
N LEU A 2 14.97 -21.18 -33.45
CA LEU A 2 15.48 -19.84 -33.04
C LEU A 2 15.78 -18.87 -34.21
N GLN A 3 16.12 -19.36 -35.39
CA GLN A 3 16.39 -18.52 -36.56
C GLN A 3 15.10 -18.02 -37.22
N GLU A 4 14.02 -18.81 -37.16
CA GLU A 4 12.68 -18.50 -37.68
C GLU A 4 12.08 -17.32 -36.91
N VAL A 5 12.06 -17.43 -35.57
CA VAL A 5 11.62 -16.36 -34.67
C VAL A 5 12.46 -15.09 -34.86
N ARG A 6 13.76 -15.23 -35.11
CA ARG A 6 14.67 -14.10 -35.35
C ARG A 6 14.37 -13.38 -36.66
N ASN A 7 14.06 -14.09 -37.74
CA ASN A 7 13.76 -13.47 -39.04
C ASN A 7 12.43 -12.68 -38.99
N ILE A 8 11.41 -13.23 -38.32
CA ILE A 8 10.12 -12.57 -38.07
C ILE A 8 10.33 -11.32 -37.19
N ALA A 9 11.03 -11.46 -36.06
CA ALA A 9 11.26 -10.36 -35.12
C ALA A 9 12.17 -9.24 -35.69
N THR A 10 12.97 -9.54 -36.72
CA THR A 10 13.84 -8.55 -37.39
C THR A 10 13.21 -7.93 -38.64
N GLY A 11 11.96 -8.27 -38.98
CA GLY A 11 11.22 -7.67 -40.10
C GLY A 11 11.82 -7.96 -41.47
N LYS A 12 12.53 -9.09 -41.62
CA LYS A 12 13.20 -9.49 -42.87
C LYS A 12 12.31 -10.27 -43.82
N SER A 13 11.08 -10.60 -43.41
CA SER A 13 10.12 -11.29 -44.23
C SER A 13 9.57 -10.40 -45.33
N LYS A 14 9.41 -10.98 -46.52
CA LYS A 14 8.76 -10.35 -47.67
C LYS A 14 7.29 -10.72 -47.70
N THR A 15 6.53 -9.90 -48.42
CA THR A 15 5.10 -10.10 -48.65
C THR A 15 4.84 -10.26 -50.14
N TYR A 16 4.15 -11.32 -50.51
CA TYR A 16 3.70 -11.60 -51.88
C TYR A 16 2.16 -11.61 -51.91
N VAL A 17 1.56 -11.02 -52.93
CA VAL A 17 0.10 -10.85 -53.05
C VAL A 17 -0.35 -11.39 -54.40
N PHE A 18 -1.42 -12.18 -54.39
CA PHE A 18 -2.01 -12.85 -55.56
C PHE A 18 -3.50 -12.53 -55.62
N ASP A 19 -4.07 -12.41 -56.83
CA ASP A 19 -5.49 -12.10 -56.95
C ASP A 19 -6.34 -13.35 -56.68
N THR A 20 -5.87 -14.53 -57.09
CA THR A 20 -6.59 -15.81 -56.90
C THR A 20 -5.69 -16.96 -56.42
N GLN A 21 -6.30 -18.00 -55.82
CA GLN A 21 -5.59 -19.24 -55.46
C GLN A 21 -4.94 -19.93 -56.67
N GLY A 22 -5.54 -19.81 -57.86
CA GLY A 22 -4.97 -20.36 -59.09
C GLY A 22 -3.64 -19.72 -59.44
N GLU A 23 -3.56 -18.39 -59.34
CA GLU A 23 -2.32 -17.64 -59.57
C GLU A 23 -1.22 -17.99 -58.56
N LEU A 24 -1.57 -18.15 -57.28
CA LEU A 24 -0.63 -18.62 -56.28
C LEU A 24 -0.09 -20.01 -56.65
N ASN A 25 -0.97 -20.93 -57.04
CA ASN A 25 -0.56 -22.29 -57.40
C ASN A 25 0.34 -22.32 -58.64
N ASP A 26 -0.02 -21.56 -59.68
CA ASP A 26 0.79 -21.43 -60.91
C ASP A 26 2.16 -20.80 -60.61
N TRP A 27 2.19 -19.80 -59.73
CA TRP A 27 3.42 -19.17 -59.27
C TRP A 27 4.30 -20.14 -58.45
N MET A 28 3.71 -20.95 -57.58
CA MET A 28 4.40 -21.99 -56.80
C MET A 28 4.91 -23.15 -57.67
N ALA A 29 4.31 -23.41 -58.82
CA ALA A 29 4.80 -24.46 -59.73
C ALA A 29 6.18 -24.13 -60.36
N VAL A 30 6.61 -22.86 -60.30
CA VAL A 30 7.92 -22.42 -60.78
C VAL A 30 8.98 -22.59 -59.69
N GLN A 31 9.94 -23.50 -59.89
CA GLN A 31 10.97 -23.79 -58.88
C GLN A 31 11.83 -22.58 -58.46
N GLU A 32 12.06 -21.63 -59.37
CA GLU A 32 12.80 -20.41 -59.06
C GLU A 32 12.06 -19.53 -58.04
N ASN A 33 10.73 -19.51 -58.08
CA ASN A 33 9.92 -18.78 -57.12
C ASN A 33 10.04 -19.41 -55.73
N ILE A 34 9.94 -20.74 -55.63
CA ILE A 34 10.14 -21.47 -54.37
C ILE A 34 11.53 -21.20 -53.79
N ALA A 35 12.57 -21.19 -54.63
CA ALA A 35 13.95 -20.93 -54.19
C ALA A 35 14.17 -19.52 -53.60
N ASN A 36 13.29 -18.57 -53.93
CA ASN A 36 13.36 -17.18 -53.47
C ASN A 36 12.57 -16.90 -52.18
N ILE A 37 11.75 -17.85 -51.71
CA ILE A 37 10.96 -17.72 -50.48
C ILE A 37 11.83 -18.13 -49.29
N VAL A 38 11.82 -17.32 -48.23
CA VAL A 38 12.48 -17.66 -46.96
C VAL A 38 11.44 -17.90 -45.86
N ILE A 39 11.83 -18.66 -44.84
CA ILE A 39 10.93 -18.95 -43.72
C ILE A 39 10.50 -17.64 -43.04
N GLY A 40 9.18 -17.48 -42.89
CA GLY A 40 8.54 -16.29 -42.34
C GLY A 40 8.04 -15.29 -43.39
N ASP A 41 8.28 -15.51 -44.69
CA ASP A 41 7.62 -14.75 -45.76
C ASP A 41 6.10 -15.03 -45.78
N ASN A 42 5.32 -13.99 -46.08
CA ASN A 42 3.86 -14.03 -46.10
C ASN A 42 3.33 -14.05 -47.54
N LEU A 43 2.33 -14.89 -47.80
CA LEU A 43 1.66 -15.02 -49.09
C LEU A 43 0.16 -14.75 -48.90
N TYR A 44 -0.38 -13.78 -49.63
CA TYR A 44 -1.76 -13.32 -49.52
C TYR A 44 -2.54 -13.56 -50.80
N ILE A 45 -3.82 -13.95 -50.67
CA ILE A 45 -4.78 -14.03 -51.78
C ILE A 45 -5.87 -12.98 -51.53
N VAL A 46 -6.15 -12.14 -52.52
CA VAL A 46 -7.09 -11.01 -52.40
C VAL A 46 -8.55 -11.45 -52.54
N ASP A 47 -8.86 -12.47 -53.35
CA ASP A 47 -10.23 -12.90 -53.60
C ASP A 47 -10.80 -13.81 -52.50
N LYS A 48 -11.84 -13.29 -51.81
CA LYS A 48 -12.80 -13.92 -50.87
C LYS A 48 -12.23 -14.73 -49.70
N GLU A 49 -12.51 -14.22 -48.50
CA GLU A 49 -12.17 -14.79 -47.19
C GLU A 49 -10.65 -14.80 -46.99
N ILE A 50 -10.13 -13.72 -46.38
CA ILE A 50 -8.71 -13.47 -46.08
C ILE A 50 -8.13 -14.65 -45.29
N THR A 51 -7.70 -15.68 -46.00
CA THR A 51 -6.98 -16.81 -45.46
C THR A 51 -5.52 -16.45 -45.67
N GLU A 52 -4.88 -15.94 -44.62
CA GLU A 52 -3.47 -15.60 -44.69
C GLU A 52 -2.64 -16.87 -44.65
N TYR A 53 -1.60 -16.95 -45.49
CA TYR A 53 -0.71 -18.10 -45.52
C TYR A 53 0.73 -17.68 -45.24
N TRP A 54 1.50 -18.56 -44.60
CA TRP A 54 2.93 -18.39 -44.37
C TRP A 54 3.70 -19.64 -44.78
N TRP A 55 4.97 -19.47 -45.16
CA TRP A 55 5.85 -20.57 -45.58
C TRP A 55 6.69 -21.08 -44.41
N ASP A 56 6.55 -22.37 -44.07
CA ASP A 56 7.30 -23.01 -42.97
C ASP A 56 8.66 -23.58 -43.38
N GLY A 57 8.99 -23.50 -44.68
CA GLY A 57 10.21 -24.06 -45.26
C GLY A 57 10.00 -25.37 -46.03
N THR A 58 8.85 -26.03 -45.86
CA THR A 58 8.49 -27.28 -46.57
C THR A 58 7.18 -27.14 -47.31
N ASP A 59 6.14 -26.59 -46.67
CA ASP A 59 4.79 -26.44 -47.24
C ASP A 59 4.16 -25.08 -46.85
N LEU A 60 3.10 -24.71 -47.56
CA LEU A 60 2.28 -23.55 -47.24
C LEU A 60 1.37 -23.87 -46.03
N LYS A 61 1.33 -22.99 -45.02
CA LYS A 61 0.48 -23.14 -43.83
C LYS A 61 -0.51 -21.99 -43.72
N VAL A 62 -1.74 -22.29 -43.29
CA VAL A 62 -2.74 -21.29 -42.94
C VAL A 62 -2.31 -20.59 -41.65
N LEU A 63 -2.42 -19.27 -41.59
CA LEU A 63 -2.21 -18.48 -40.38
C LEU A 63 -3.43 -18.64 -39.46
N GLU A 64 -3.31 -19.45 -38.42
CA GLU A 64 -4.33 -19.57 -37.39
C GLU A 64 -4.26 -18.34 -36.47
N THR A 65 -5.32 -17.52 -36.46
CA THR A 65 -5.46 -16.36 -35.57
C THR A 65 -5.96 -16.75 -34.17
N GLU A 66 -5.87 -18.02 -33.77
CA GLU A 66 -6.31 -18.44 -32.44
C GLU A 66 -5.41 -17.79 -31.38
N LEU A 67 -6.04 -17.02 -30.49
CA LEU A 67 -5.35 -16.41 -29.35
C LEU A 67 -4.73 -17.54 -28.52
N PRO A 68 -3.43 -17.48 -28.19
CA PRO A 68 -2.81 -18.53 -27.38
C PRO A 68 -3.52 -18.65 -26.04
N ASP A 69 -3.82 -19.89 -25.62
CA ASP A 69 -4.42 -20.16 -24.32
C ASP A 69 -3.47 -19.74 -23.20
N MET A 70 -3.80 -18.62 -22.54
CA MET A 70 -3.03 -18.06 -21.43
C MET A 70 -3.47 -18.60 -20.06
N SER A 71 -4.38 -19.57 -19.99
CA SER A 71 -4.84 -20.17 -18.72
C SER A 71 -3.70 -20.80 -17.91
N ASN A 72 -2.62 -21.19 -18.59
CA ASN A 72 -1.44 -21.82 -17.99
C ASN A 72 -0.36 -20.83 -17.54
N VAL A 73 -0.56 -19.51 -17.70
CA VAL A 73 0.36 -18.51 -17.16
C VAL A 73 0.11 -18.41 -15.66
N ILE A 74 0.71 -19.33 -14.91
CA ILE A 74 0.71 -19.33 -13.45
C ILE A 74 1.50 -18.09 -12.99
N THR A 75 0.81 -17.05 -12.52
CA THR A 75 1.43 -15.97 -11.75
C THR A 75 1.63 -16.45 -10.31
N THR A 76 2.67 -17.24 -10.08
CA THR A 76 3.08 -17.59 -8.71
C THR A 76 3.55 -16.31 -8.02
N LEU A 77 2.73 -15.77 -7.12
CA LEU A 77 3.15 -14.66 -6.26
C LEU A 77 4.15 -15.23 -5.23
N GLY A 78 5.39 -14.76 -5.26
CA GLY A 78 6.41 -15.17 -4.29
C GLY A 78 5.98 -14.89 -2.84
N VAL A 79 6.60 -15.57 -1.88
CA VAL A 79 6.35 -15.34 -0.44
C VAL A 79 6.86 -13.95 -0.05
N THR A 80 5.96 -13.07 0.38
CA THR A 80 6.34 -11.75 0.90
C THR A 80 6.85 -11.89 2.35
N THR A 81 8.15 -11.68 2.57
CA THR A 81 8.74 -11.59 3.91
C THR A 81 8.65 -10.15 4.43
N GLY A 82 7.48 -9.80 4.97
CA GLY A 82 7.27 -8.48 5.59
C GLY A 82 7.86 -8.42 7.00
N SER A 83 8.98 -7.71 7.16
CA SER A 83 9.44 -7.26 8.47
C SER A 83 8.60 -6.05 8.90
N GLY A 84 7.44 -6.30 9.52
CA GLY A 84 6.72 -5.28 10.28
C GLY A 84 5.44 -4.69 9.69
N ASN A 85 5.02 -5.05 8.48
CA ASN A 85 3.68 -4.69 7.97
C ASN A 85 2.95 -5.96 7.55
N ALA A 86 1.98 -6.38 8.38
CA ALA A 86 1.10 -7.47 8.03
C ALA A 86 0.25 -7.05 6.82
N ILE A 87 0.48 -7.67 5.67
CA ILE A 87 -0.45 -7.62 4.54
C ILE A 87 -1.69 -8.37 5.02
N THR A 88 -2.72 -7.65 5.47
CA THR A 88 -3.96 -8.28 5.95
C THR A 88 -4.81 -8.74 4.80
N ASP A 89 -4.77 -8.05 3.66
CA ASP A 89 -5.48 -8.39 2.43
C ASP A 89 -4.69 -7.88 1.21
N LEU A 90 -4.65 -8.66 0.14
CA LEU A 90 -4.06 -8.29 -1.15
C LEU A 90 -5.10 -8.51 -2.24
N SER A 91 -5.60 -7.43 -2.84
CA SER A 91 -6.45 -7.49 -4.03
C SER A 91 -5.61 -7.15 -5.25
N ILE A 92 -5.73 -7.99 -6.27
CA ILE A 92 -5.07 -7.78 -7.56
C ILE A 92 -6.19 -7.50 -8.55
N ASP A 93 -6.27 -6.25 -9.01
CA ASP A 93 -7.06 -5.87 -10.17
C ASP A 93 -6.08 -5.47 -11.28
N VAL A 94 -6.01 -6.29 -12.33
CA VAL A 94 -5.02 -6.19 -13.42
C VAL A 94 -3.57 -6.22 -12.88
N ASN A 95 -2.76 -5.18 -13.16
CA ASN A 95 -1.34 -5.02 -12.79
C ASN A 95 -1.15 -4.02 -11.63
N ILE A 96 -2.21 -3.63 -10.93
CA ILE A 96 -2.15 -2.63 -9.88
C ILE A 96 -2.27 -3.31 -8.51
N LEU A 97 -1.20 -3.21 -7.71
CA LEU A 97 -1.20 -3.63 -6.31
C LEU A 97 -1.64 -2.45 -5.45
N THR A 98 -2.82 -2.55 -4.83
CA THR A 98 -3.29 -1.54 -3.87
C THR A 98 -3.11 -2.06 -2.45
N PRO A 99 -2.07 -1.64 -1.70
CA PRO A 99 -1.93 -2.04 -0.31
C PRO A 99 -3.06 -1.42 0.53
N ALA A 100 -3.82 -2.26 1.23
CA ALA A 100 -4.81 -1.78 2.20
C ALA A 100 -4.09 -1.29 3.47
N LYS A 101 -4.35 -0.04 3.90
CA LYS A 101 -3.82 0.48 5.17
C LYS A 101 -4.52 -0.22 6.33
N ASN A 102 -3.76 -0.99 7.11
CA ASN A 102 -4.29 -1.68 8.29
C ASN A 102 -4.53 -0.68 9.42
N LYS A 103 -5.80 -0.48 9.80
CA LYS A 103 -6.24 0.46 10.86
C LYS A 103 -5.78 0.08 12.27
N ASN A 104 -5.12 -1.05 12.46
CA ASN A 104 -4.69 -1.52 13.78
C ASN A 104 -3.28 -1.04 14.19
N PHE A 105 -2.55 -0.36 13.30
CA PHE A 105 -1.25 0.23 13.59
C PHE A 105 -1.34 1.75 13.71
N VAL A 106 -0.56 2.32 14.63
CA VAL A 106 -0.44 3.77 14.80
C VAL A 106 0.74 4.26 13.94
N ASP A 107 0.50 5.25 13.08
CA ASP A 107 1.53 5.92 12.26
C ASP A 107 1.89 7.34 12.78
N THR A 108 2.78 8.05 12.09
CA THR A 108 3.23 9.42 12.46
C THR A 108 2.81 10.49 11.46
N ASP A 109 2.17 10.11 10.37
CA ASP A 109 1.97 10.98 9.21
C ASP A 109 0.57 11.63 9.23
N TYR A 110 -0.36 11.05 9.99
CA TYR A 110 -1.75 11.48 10.02
C TYR A 110 -2.34 11.51 11.43
N ASP A 111 -3.37 12.34 11.58
CA ASP A 111 -4.23 12.34 12.76
C ASP A 111 -4.97 11.00 12.89
N GLN A 112 -4.90 10.40 14.08
CA GLN A 112 -5.43 9.05 14.34
C GLN A 112 -6.22 8.98 15.64
N THR A 113 -7.27 8.16 15.63
CA THR A 113 -8.02 7.81 16.84
C THR A 113 -7.49 6.50 17.40
N ILE A 114 -6.99 6.54 18.63
CA ILE A 114 -6.45 5.37 19.32
C ILE A 114 -7.36 5.04 20.51
N THR A 115 -8.03 3.89 20.48
CA THR A 115 -8.98 3.47 21.52
C THR A 115 -8.38 2.44 22.47
N GLY A 116 -8.94 2.33 23.69
CA GLY A 116 -8.49 1.39 24.73
C GLY A 116 -7.28 1.88 25.53
N GLN A 117 -7.03 1.25 26.68
CA GLN A 117 -5.94 1.63 27.59
C GLN A 117 -4.57 1.54 26.90
N LYS A 118 -3.75 2.57 27.06
CA LYS A 118 -2.35 2.61 26.60
C LYS A 118 -1.44 2.85 27.80
N SER A 119 -0.51 1.93 28.00
CA SER A 119 0.45 1.97 29.09
C SER A 119 1.83 2.23 28.52
N PHE A 120 2.45 3.34 28.90
CA PHE A 120 3.83 3.68 28.55
C PHE A 120 4.72 3.42 29.75
N THR A 121 5.77 2.63 29.58
CA THR A 121 6.74 2.30 30.64
C THR A 121 7.93 3.26 30.67
N THR A 122 7.93 4.24 29.76
CA THR A 122 9.00 5.21 29.55
C THR A 122 8.44 6.63 29.51
N THR A 123 9.34 7.61 29.66
CA THR A 123 8.99 9.03 29.57
C THR A 123 8.48 9.38 28.17
N ILE A 124 7.36 10.10 28.12
CA ILE A 124 6.78 10.64 26.89
C ILE A 124 7.10 12.14 26.81
N TYR A 125 7.67 12.58 25.70
CA TYR A 125 7.87 13.99 25.39
C TYR A 125 6.79 14.45 24.42
N LEU A 126 6.00 15.46 24.80
CA LEU A 126 4.94 16.03 23.96
C LEU A 126 5.16 17.53 23.78
N VAL A 127 4.88 18.03 22.58
CA VAL A 127 4.92 19.46 22.25
C VAL A 127 3.64 20.17 22.75
N GLY A 128 2.51 19.47 22.77
CA GLY A 128 1.25 20.01 23.25
C GLY A 128 0.24 18.91 23.59
N ILE A 129 -0.69 19.21 24.50
CA ILE A 129 -1.80 18.35 24.90
C ILE A 129 -3.06 19.21 24.94
N THR A 130 -4.16 18.71 24.38
CA THR A 130 -5.48 19.33 24.49
C THR A 130 -6.50 18.32 24.97
N TYR A 131 -7.49 18.77 25.73
CA TYR A 131 -8.59 17.94 26.19
C TYR A 131 -9.91 18.60 25.76
N GLN A 132 -10.72 17.88 24.98
CA GLN A 132 -11.99 18.37 24.48
C GLN A 132 -13.06 18.35 25.58
N GLY A 133 -13.82 19.43 25.74
CA GLY A 133 -14.96 19.51 26.67
C GLY A 133 -14.70 20.20 28.02
N TYR A 134 -13.50 20.74 28.24
CA TYR A 134 -13.22 21.58 29.41
C TYR A 134 -12.73 22.97 28.99
N GLN A 135 -13.07 23.97 29.82
CA GLN A 135 -12.66 25.36 29.62
C GLN A 135 -11.21 25.58 30.11
N ASN A 136 -10.61 26.72 29.76
CA ASN A 136 -9.26 27.14 30.17
C ASN A 136 -9.05 27.27 31.71
N SER A 137 -10.04 26.87 32.51
CA SER A 137 -10.04 26.90 33.97
C SER A 137 -9.57 25.59 34.62
N ASN A 138 -9.09 24.62 33.83
CA ASN A 138 -8.86 23.26 34.30
C ASN A 138 -7.40 22.81 34.08
N VAL A 139 -6.91 21.95 34.97
CA VAL A 139 -5.58 21.33 34.89
C VAL A 139 -5.74 19.82 34.69
N ILE A 140 -4.96 19.25 33.76
CA ILE A 140 -4.88 17.80 33.53
C ILE A 140 -3.97 17.19 34.60
N LEU A 141 -4.46 16.18 35.31
CA LEU A 141 -3.68 15.46 36.33
C LEU A 141 -2.95 14.26 35.70
N ALA A 142 -1.78 13.92 36.26
CA ALA A 142 -0.96 12.78 35.83
C ALA A 142 -1.69 11.41 35.92
N VAL A 143 -2.83 11.35 36.61
CA VAL A 143 -3.67 10.14 36.75
C VAL A 143 -4.88 10.13 35.81
N GLY A 144 -4.90 10.99 34.78
CA GLY A 144 -5.97 11.04 33.78
C GLY A 144 -7.26 11.72 34.24
N GLY A 145 -7.29 12.24 35.47
CA GLY A 145 -8.37 13.09 35.97
C GLY A 145 -8.20 14.55 35.54
N VAL A 146 -9.28 15.32 35.57
CA VAL A 146 -9.27 16.77 35.39
C VAL A 146 -9.67 17.42 36.70
N ARG A 147 -8.95 18.46 37.12
CA ARG A 147 -9.28 19.25 38.32
C ARG A 147 -9.44 20.72 37.93
N SER A 148 -10.45 21.38 38.47
CA SER A 148 -10.60 22.83 38.26
C SER A 148 -9.53 23.59 39.03
N ILE A 149 -9.09 24.73 38.49
CA ILE A 149 -8.14 25.62 39.16
C ILE A 149 -8.73 26.15 40.47
N ALA A 150 -10.05 26.37 40.53
CA ALA A 150 -10.74 26.80 41.74
C ALA A 150 -10.59 25.79 42.89
N ASP A 151 -10.70 24.48 42.61
CA ASP A 151 -10.53 23.44 43.62
C ASP A 151 -9.08 23.37 44.13
N ILE A 152 -8.10 23.61 43.26
CA ILE A 152 -6.68 23.67 43.64
C ILE A 152 -6.43 24.84 44.58
N GLN A 153 -6.96 26.02 44.24
CA GLN A 153 -6.81 27.21 45.07
C GLN A 153 -7.50 27.03 46.43
N ASN A 154 -8.71 26.50 46.46
CA ASN A 154 -9.43 26.33 47.72
C ASN A 154 -8.72 25.36 48.68
N ALA A 155 -8.09 24.31 48.16
CA ALA A 155 -7.29 23.38 48.95
C ALA A 155 -6.04 24.04 49.58
N SER A 156 -5.34 24.90 48.83
CA SER A 156 -4.15 25.59 49.33
C SER A 156 -4.47 26.67 50.36
N TYR A 157 -5.56 27.42 50.17
CA TYR A 157 -6.01 28.42 51.15
C TYR A 157 -6.44 27.79 52.47
N THR A 158 -7.17 26.68 52.42
CA THR A 158 -7.63 25.97 53.64
C THR A 158 -6.43 25.46 54.46
N GLN A 159 -5.40 24.91 53.80
CA GLN A 159 -4.20 24.42 54.48
C GLN A 159 -3.40 25.53 55.17
N VAL A 160 -3.30 26.73 54.55
CA VAL A 160 -2.63 27.88 55.17
C VAL A 160 -3.41 28.40 56.39
N GLN A 161 -4.74 28.45 56.30
CA GLN A 161 -5.60 28.85 57.43
C GLN A 161 -5.49 27.87 58.61
N ASP A 162 -5.50 26.56 58.35
CA ASP A 162 -5.34 25.55 59.41
C ASP A 162 -3.96 25.62 60.06
N ASN A 163 -2.90 25.79 59.26
CA ASN A 163 -1.53 25.91 59.77
C ASN A 163 -1.34 27.18 60.63
N THR A 164 -1.93 28.31 60.22
CA THR A 164 -1.87 29.57 61.01
C THR A 164 -2.67 29.45 62.31
N LEU A 165 -3.84 28.82 62.28
CA LEU A 165 -4.63 28.55 63.49
C LEU A 165 -3.91 27.61 64.47
N LEU A 166 -3.24 26.58 63.96
CA LEU A 166 -2.42 25.67 64.77
C LEU A 166 -1.24 26.39 65.44
N LEU A 167 -0.55 27.26 64.71
CA LEU A 167 0.56 28.04 65.24
C LEU A 167 0.11 28.99 66.36
N LEU A 168 -1.03 29.66 66.18
CA LEU A 168 -1.63 30.52 67.21
C LEU A 168 -2.01 29.73 68.47
N LYS A 169 -2.60 28.53 68.31
CA LYS A 169 -2.91 27.64 69.45
C LYS A 169 -1.64 27.18 70.17
N ALA A 170 -0.58 26.82 69.44
CA ALA A 170 0.69 26.42 70.03
C ALA A 170 1.35 27.56 70.84
N GLY A 171 1.38 28.79 70.28
CA GLY A 171 1.91 29.97 70.98
C GLY A 171 1.10 30.31 72.24
N LYS A 172 -0.22 30.21 72.19
CA LYS A 172 -1.09 30.40 73.37
C LYS A 172 -0.80 29.37 74.46
N THR A 173 -0.61 28.10 74.11
CA THR A 173 -0.24 27.05 75.06
C THR A 173 1.13 27.29 75.70
N GLN A 174 2.13 27.71 74.92
CA GLN A 174 3.45 28.08 75.45
C GLN A 174 3.36 29.24 76.45
N LEU A 175 2.57 30.27 76.13
CA LEU A 175 2.35 31.41 77.02
C LEU A 175 1.69 30.98 78.34
N ILE A 176 0.62 30.17 78.28
CA ILE A 176 -0.05 29.64 79.47
C ILE A 176 0.92 28.83 80.34
N ASN A 177 1.73 27.96 79.74
CA ASN A 177 2.71 27.16 80.47
C ASN A 177 3.78 28.02 81.16
N SER A 178 4.12 29.20 80.62
CA SER A 178 5.06 30.12 81.27
C SER A 178 4.49 30.78 82.53
N TYR A 179 3.18 31.04 82.57
CA TYR A 179 2.51 31.66 83.72
C TYR A 179 2.21 30.68 84.86
N THR A 180 2.09 29.38 84.56
CA THR A 180 1.80 28.34 85.57
C THR A 180 3.06 27.76 86.22
N LYS A 181 4.26 28.12 85.73
CA LYS A 181 5.56 27.55 86.18
C LYS A 181 6.36 28.50 87.11
N ASN A 182 5.77 29.62 87.53
CA ASN A 182 6.25 30.46 88.63
C ASN A 182 5.39 30.25 89.87
#